data_AF-A0A3Q3MCZ6-F1
#
_entry.id   AF-A0A3Q3MCZ6-F1
#
_cell.length_a   1.000
_cell.length_b   1.000
_cell.length_c   1.000
_cell.angle_alpha   90.00
_cell.angle_beta   90.00
_cell.angle_gamma   90.00
#
_symmetry.space_group_name_H-M   'P 1'
#
loop_
_entity.id
_entity.type
_entity.pdbx_description
1 polymer ?
#
loop_
_entity_poly.entity_id
_entity_poly.type
_entity_poly.pdbx_seq_one_letter_code
_entity_poly.pdbx_strand_id
1 'polypeptide(L)'
;MRIWRGKDNLKKTENKAPQNRKVTDYYPIRRSNRKTKAELKSEEHRHIDDLIKNGIEEGMQVKHIEGKGRGIFADKDFKKGEFVVEYHGDLLELEEAKKREAEYALDPQTGCYMYYFQYQAKTYCVDATKETSRLGRLINHSKAGNCQTKLHPIDDTPHLILVASRDIKAEEELLYDYGDRSKSSIIAHPWLKF
;
A
#
# COMPACT_ATOMS: atom_id res chain seq x y z
N MET A 1 -18.71 -18.26 -104.42
CA MET A 1 -18.51 -18.87 -103.09
C MET A 1 -17.18 -18.39 -102.53
N ARG A 2 -17.17 -17.50 -101.52
CA ARG A 2 -15.95 -17.02 -100.85
C ARG A 2 -15.85 -17.65 -99.47
N ILE A 3 -14.72 -18.29 -99.20
CA ILE A 3 -14.36 -18.97 -97.96
C ILE A 3 -13.74 -17.92 -97.03
N TRP A 4 -14.31 -17.72 -95.83
CA TRP A 4 -13.68 -16.95 -94.74
C TRP A 4 -13.01 -17.92 -93.76
N ARG A 5 -11.70 -17.78 -93.56
CA ARG A 5 -10.95 -18.47 -92.50
C ARG A 5 -11.04 -17.64 -91.21
N GLY A 6 -11.61 -18.20 -90.16
CA GLY A 6 -11.50 -17.66 -88.80
C GLY A 6 -10.10 -17.87 -88.24
N LYS A 7 -9.54 -16.82 -87.60
CA LYS A 7 -8.36 -16.93 -86.73
C LYS A 7 -8.87 -17.02 -85.30
N ASP A 8 -8.54 -18.13 -84.63
CA ASP A 8 -8.78 -18.32 -83.20
C ASP A 8 -7.87 -17.40 -82.38
N ASN A 9 -8.47 -16.52 -81.57
CA ASN A 9 -7.78 -15.79 -80.52
C ASN A 9 -8.05 -16.50 -79.19
N LEU A 10 -7.07 -17.26 -78.71
CA LEU A 10 -7.03 -17.80 -77.34
C LEU A 10 -7.00 -16.64 -76.33
N LYS A 11 -8.10 -16.43 -75.61
CA LYS A 11 -8.13 -15.61 -74.39
C LYS A 11 -7.38 -16.36 -73.29
N LYS A 12 -6.23 -15.83 -72.85
CA LYS A 12 -5.59 -16.23 -71.58
C LYS A 12 -6.54 -15.92 -70.42
N THR A 13 -7.06 -16.96 -69.77
CA THR A 13 -7.72 -16.85 -68.48
C THR A 13 -6.65 -16.67 -67.40
N GLU A 14 -6.63 -15.51 -66.75
CA GLU A 14 -5.86 -15.31 -65.52
C GLU A 14 -6.48 -16.16 -64.40
N ASN A 15 -5.82 -17.25 -64.03
CA ASN A 15 -6.13 -17.98 -62.80
C ASN A 15 -5.73 -17.11 -61.60
N LYS A 16 -6.65 -16.30 -61.08
CA LYS A 16 -6.52 -15.73 -59.73
C LYS A 16 -6.77 -16.84 -58.73
N ALA A 17 -5.70 -17.39 -58.16
CA ALA A 17 -5.77 -18.31 -57.03
C ALA A 17 -6.61 -17.66 -55.90
N PRO A 18 -7.50 -18.41 -55.23
CA PRO A 18 -8.30 -17.86 -54.15
C PRO A 18 -7.37 -17.40 -53.03
N GLN A 19 -7.40 -16.10 -52.75
CA GLN A 19 -6.60 -15.50 -51.68
C GLN A 19 -7.14 -16.04 -50.35
N ASN A 20 -6.38 -16.94 -49.73
CA ASN A 20 -6.72 -17.50 -48.43
C ASN A 20 -6.80 -16.36 -47.39
N ARG A 21 -8.03 -15.98 -47.01
CA ARG A 21 -8.26 -15.01 -45.93
C ARG A 21 -7.91 -15.68 -44.60
N LYS A 22 -7.18 -15.00 -43.74
CA LYS A 22 -6.87 -15.56 -42.42
C LYS A 22 -8.15 -15.53 -41.60
N VAL A 23 -8.42 -16.57 -40.81
CA VAL A 23 -9.58 -16.63 -39.91
C VAL A 23 -9.62 -15.42 -38.95
N THR A 24 -8.45 -14.86 -38.64
CA THR A 24 -8.26 -13.63 -37.85
C THR A 24 -8.81 -12.37 -38.51
N ASP A 25 -9.12 -12.39 -39.80
CA ASP A 25 -9.71 -11.27 -40.53
C ASP A 25 -11.21 -11.12 -40.21
N TYR A 26 -11.86 -12.20 -39.75
CA TYR A 26 -13.27 -12.21 -39.35
C TYR A 26 -13.45 -12.22 -37.83
N TYR A 27 -12.51 -12.83 -37.10
CA TYR A 27 -12.50 -12.85 -35.64
C TYR A 27 -11.30 -12.09 -35.10
N PRO A 28 -11.47 -10.88 -34.53
CA PRO A 28 -10.36 -10.16 -33.91
C PRO A 28 -9.80 -10.99 -32.76
N ILE A 29 -8.47 -11.12 -32.72
CA ILE A 29 -7.78 -11.82 -31.63
C ILE A 29 -8.09 -11.06 -30.33
N ARG A 30 -8.94 -11.64 -29.48
CA ARG A 30 -9.12 -11.16 -28.11
C ARG A 30 -7.82 -11.38 -27.36
N ARG A 31 -7.02 -10.32 -27.24
CA ARG A 31 -5.84 -10.33 -26.36
C ARG A 31 -6.34 -10.41 -24.91
N SER A 32 -5.71 -11.28 -24.14
CA SER A 32 -6.03 -11.41 -22.72
C SER A 32 -5.61 -10.15 -21.97
N ASN A 33 -6.48 -9.60 -21.13
CA ASN A 33 -6.15 -8.53 -20.18
C ASN A 33 -5.48 -9.07 -18.90
N ARG A 34 -5.02 -10.33 -18.92
CA ARG A 34 -4.40 -10.96 -17.76
C ARG A 34 -3.06 -10.30 -17.47
N LYS A 35 -2.95 -9.68 -16.30
CA LYS A 35 -1.70 -9.17 -15.75
C LYS A 35 -0.93 -10.25 -15.01
N THR A 36 0.38 -10.15 -15.05
CA THR A 36 1.29 -10.97 -14.24
C THR A 36 1.24 -10.54 -12.78
N LYS A 37 1.68 -11.41 -11.87
CA LYS A 37 1.80 -11.07 -10.45
C LYS A 37 2.76 -9.90 -10.21
N ALA A 38 3.81 -9.79 -11.02
CA ALA A 38 4.79 -8.71 -10.90
C ALA A 38 4.18 -7.36 -11.30
N GLU A 39 3.41 -7.32 -12.39
CA GLU A 39 2.68 -6.11 -12.81
C GLU A 39 1.67 -5.68 -11.76
N LEU A 40 0.88 -6.61 -11.20
CA LEU A 40 -0.07 -6.31 -10.14
C LEU A 40 0.60 -5.74 -8.89
N LYS A 41 1.72 -6.32 -8.45
CA LYS A 41 2.51 -5.79 -7.32
C LYS A 41 3.09 -4.42 -7.61
N SER A 42 3.56 -4.18 -8.83
CA SER A 42 4.10 -2.89 -9.24
C SER A 42 3.00 -1.81 -9.29
N GLU A 43 1.78 -2.17 -9.70
CA GLU A 43 0.62 -1.28 -9.65
C GLU A 43 0.20 -0.95 -8.22
N GLU A 44 0.13 -1.97 -7.35
CA GLU A 44 -0.16 -1.80 -5.93
C GLU A 44 0.88 -0.91 -5.25
N HIS A 45 2.17 -1.13 -5.53
CA HIS A 45 3.25 -0.32 -4.99
C HIS A 45 3.13 1.16 -5.42
N ARG A 46 2.93 1.42 -6.72
CA ARG A 46 2.72 2.79 -7.23
C ARG A 46 1.48 3.46 -6.65
N HIS A 47 0.43 2.70 -6.39
CA HIS A 47 -0.78 3.24 -5.77
C HIS A 47 -0.50 3.69 -4.33
N ILE A 48 0.24 2.88 -3.56
CA ILE A 48 0.66 3.26 -2.20
C ILE A 48 1.60 4.47 -2.24
N ASP A 49 2.52 4.55 -3.20
CA ASP A 49 3.40 5.73 -3.38
C ASP A 49 2.59 7.02 -3.49
N ASP A 50 1.53 7.00 -4.31
CA ASP A 50 0.66 8.15 -4.53
C ASP A 50 -0.11 8.54 -3.26
N LEU A 51 -0.64 7.55 -2.53
CA LEU A 51 -1.33 7.79 -1.25
C LEU A 51 -0.39 8.44 -0.22
N ILE A 52 0.84 7.96 -0.12
CA ILE A 52 1.86 8.50 0.80
C ILE A 52 2.28 9.91 0.37
N LYS A 53 2.66 10.10 -0.90
CA LYS A 53 3.14 11.40 -1.42
C LYS A 53 2.10 12.50 -1.31
N ASN A 54 0.82 12.17 -1.48
CA ASN A 54 -0.28 13.10 -1.35
C ASN A 54 -0.87 13.18 0.07
N GLY A 55 -0.37 12.36 1.02
CA GLY A 55 -0.85 12.33 2.40
C GLY A 55 -2.32 11.93 2.52
N ILE A 56 -2.85 11.07 1.65
CA ILE A 56 -4.27 10.70 1.63
C ILE A 56 -4.57 9.71 2.77
N GLU A 57 -5.48 10.10 3.66
CA GLU A 57 -5.95 9.29 4.80
C GLU A 57 -7.47 9.26 4.81
N GLU A 58 -8.06 8.30 4.09
CA GLU A 58 -9.51 8.17 3.91
C GLU A 58 -10.08 6.95 4.62
N GLY A 59 -11.38 6.98 4.92
CA GLY A 59 -12.09 5.85 5.52
C GLY A 59 -11.75 5.61 6.99
N MET A 60 -11.35 6.66 7.69
CA MET A 60 -10.99 6.65 9.11
C MET A 60 -11.58 7.85 9.82
N GLN A 61 -11.88 7.68 11.12
CA GLN A 61 -12.39 8.74 11.97
C GLN A 61 -11.78 8.64 13.37
N VAL A 62 -11.54 9.80 14.00
CA VAL A 62 -11.04 9.88 15.38
C VAL A 62 -12.22 9.77 16.33
N LYS A 63 -12.13 8.88 17.32
CA LYS A 63 -13.07 8.79 18.44
C LYS A 63 -12.33 8.81 19.78
N HIS A 64 -13.02 9.25 20.82
CA HIS A 64 -12.51 9.17 22.19
C HIS A 64 -12.94 7.85 22.82
N ILE A 65 -12.00 7.17 23.46
CA ILE A 65 -12.18 5.89 24.14
C ILE A 65 -11.80 6.08 25.60
N GLU A 66 -12.71 5.71 26.49
CA GLU A 66 -12.49 5.76 27.94
C GLU A 66 -11.24 4.93 28.31
N GLY A 67 -10.31 5.56 29.05
CA GLY A 67 -9.07 4.92 29.50
C GLY A 67 -7.95 4.79 28.46
N LYS A 68 -8.21 4.98 27.15
CA LYS A 68 -7.17 4.98 26.10
C LYS A 68 -6.89 6.37 25.52
N GLY A 69 -7.81 7.32 25.69
CA GLY A 69 -7.71 8.64 25.06
C GLY A 69 -8.28 8.62 23.65
N ARG A 70 -7.50 9.05 22.66
CA ARG A 70 -7.95 9.05 21.25
C ARG A 70 -7.68 7.69 20.62
N GLY A 71 -8.54 7.30 19.68
CA GLY A 71 -8.35 6.11 18.86
C GLY A 71 -8.89 6.35 17.45
N ILE A 72 -8.38 5.59 16.49
CA ILE A 72 -8.86 5.62 15.11
C ILE A 72 -9.82 4.46 14.90
N PHE A 73 -10.95 4.75 14.27
CA PHE A 73 -11.94 3.77 13.86
C PHE A 73 -12.08 3.78 12.34
N ALA A 74 -12.34 2.61 11.78
CA ALA A 74 -12.67 2.47 10.37
C ALA A 74 -14.02 3.13 10.07
N ASP A 75 -14.10 3.95 9.04
CA ASP A 75 -15.34 4.53 8.49
C ASP A 75 -15.81 3.77 7.23
N LYS A 76 -14.95 2.89 6.69
CA LYS A 76 -15.24 1.95 5.61
C LYS A 76 -14.71 0.56 5.93
N ASP A 77 -15.16 -0.43 5.17
CA ASP A 77 -14.53 -1.76 5.18
C ASP A 77 -13.12 -1.68 4.55
N PHE A 78 -12.14 -2.33 5.18
CA PHE A 78 -10.81 -2.58 4.61
C PHE A 78 -10.63 -4.07 4.34
N LYS A 79 -10.01 -4.40 3.21
CA LYS A 79 -9.65 -5.79 2.88
C LYS A 79 -8.29 -6.16 3.44
N LYS A 80 -8.09 -7.44 3.79
CA LYS A 80 -6.79 -7.95 4.19
C LYS A 80 -5.71 -7.58 3.16
N GLY A 81 -4.65 -6.95 3.65
CA GLY A 81 -3.52 -6.47 2.85
C GLY A 81 -3.66 -5.04 2.33
N GLU A 82 -4.85 -4.44 2.40
CA GLU A 82 -5.10 -3.07 1.97
C GLU A 82 -4.29 -2.08 2.81
N PHE A 83 -3.78 -1.03 2.15
CA PHE A 83 -3.18 0.12 2.82
C PHE A 83 -4.22 0.82 3.69
N VAL A 84 -3.83 1.11 4.93
CA VAL A 84 -4.69 1.81 5.89
C VAL A 84 -4.21 3.25 6.03
N VAL A 85 -2.98 3.43 6.50
CA VAL A 85 -2.42 4.75 6.76
C VAL A 85 -0.90 4.67 6.87
N GLU A 86 -0.22 5.78 6.62
CA GLU A 86 1.19 5.94 6.97
C GLU A 86 1.32 6.27 8.45
N TYR A 87 2.26 5.64 9.15
CA TYR A 87 2.72 6.15 10.43
C TYR A 87 3.67 7.33 10.14
N HIS A 88 3.08 8.50 9.91
CA HIS A 88 3.80 9.69 9.46
C HIS A 88 4.41 10.46 10.64
N GLY A 89 5.65 10.91 10.46
CA GLY A 89 6.41 11.75 11.40
C GLY A 89 7.78 12.11 10.83
N ASP A 90 8.66 12.65 11.66
CA ASP A 90 10.03 12.94 11.24
C ASP A 90 10.82 11.63 11.13
N LEU A 91 11.41 11.34 9.97
CA LEU A 91 12.31 10.20 9.80
C LEU A 91 13.70 10.55 10.32
N LEU A 92 14.14 9.85 11.37
CA LEU A 92 15.40 10.08 12.06
C LEU A 92 16.30 8.85 12.00
N GLU A 93 17.61 9.07 11.98
CA GLU A 93 18.59 8.01 12.29
C GLU A 93 18.69 7.83 13.82
N LEU A 94 19.24 6.69 14.25
CA LEU A 94 19.28 6.27 15.66
C LEU A 94 19.88 7.30 16.62
N GLU A 95 20.94 8.01 16.22
CA GLU A 95 21.61 8.98 17.10
C GLU A 95 20.71 10.17 17.44
N GLU A 96 20.04 10.74 16.43
CA GLU A 96 19.11 11.87 16.63
C GLU A 96 17.84 11.41 17.35
N ALA A 97 17.34 10.21 17.04
CA ALA A 97 16.18 9.64 17.75
C ALA A 97 16.45 9.51 19.26
N LYS A 98 17.61 8.95 19.65
CA LYS A 98 17.99 8.83 21.07
C LYS A 98 18.12 10.17 21.77
N LYS A 99 18.61 11.19 21.06
CA LYS A 99 18.71 12.55 21.60
C LYS A 99 17.32 13.11 21.91
N ARG A 100 16.37 13.02 20.98
CA ARG A 100 14.98 13.46 21.19
C ARG A 100 14.28 12.65 22.28
N GLU A 101 14.50 11.34 22.32
CA GLU A 101 13.94 10.48 23.38
C GLU A 101 14.42 10.91 24.77
N ALA A 102 15.70 11.26 24.91
CA ALA A 102 16.24 11.78 26.16
C ALA A 102 15.65 13.15 26.54
N GLU A 103 15.37 14.02 25.56
CA GLU A 103 14.70 15.31 25.77
C GLU A 103 13.24 15.11 26.21
N TYR A 104 12.48 14.24 25.54
CA TYR A 104 11.10 13.94 25.88
C TYR A 104 10.96 13.26 27.25
N ALA A 105 11.95 12.45 27.67
CA ALA A 105 11.97 11.83 28.99
C ALA A 105 12.03 12.85 30.16
N LEU A 106 12.42 14.11 29.89
CA LEU A 106 12.42 15.18 30.89
C LEU A 106 11.02 15.73 31.18
N ASP A 107 10.07 15.55 30.27
CA ASP A 107 8.68 15.99 30.42
C ASP A 107 7.71 14.78 30.43
N PRO A 108 7.22 14.36 31.61
CA PRO A 108 6.28 13.26 31.73
C PRO A 108 4.94 13.46 30.99
N GLN A 109 4.63 14.68 30.53
CA GLN A 109 3.41 14.95 29.74
C GLN A 109 3.61 14.59 28.26
N THR A 110 4.84 14.43 27.81
CA THR A 110 5.14 14.06 26.43
C THR A 110 4.85 12.56 26.23
N GLY A 111 3.89 12.25 25.36
CA GLY A 111 3.53 10.87 25.07
C GLY A 111 4.58 10.15 24.21
N CYS A 112 4.54 8.81 24.19
CA CYS A 112 5.46 7.99 23.42
C CYS A 112 4.94 7.78 21.98
N TYR A 113 5.49 8.52 21.01
CA TYR A 113 5.10 8.45 19.60
C TYR A 113 6.28 8.14 18.65
N MET A 114 7.37 7.61 19.19
CA MET A 114 8.58 7.24 18.46
C MET A 114 8.50 5.76 18.05
N TYR A 115 8.61 5.48 16.75
CA TYR A 115 8.60 4.10 16.23
C TYR A 115 9.95 3.75 15.60
N TYR A 116 10.68 2.83 16.25
CA TYR A 116 11.96 2.33 15.76
C TYR A 116 11.80 1.15 14.80
N PHE A 117 12.58 1.14 13.71
CA PHE A 117 12.62 0.04 12.76
C PHE A 117 14.00 -0.09 12.12
N GLN A 118 14.28 -1.26 11.54
CA GLN A 118 15.50 -1.50 10.76
C GLN A 118 15.17 -1.40 9.27
N TYR A 119 15.97 -0.65 8.54
CA TYR A 119 15.94 -0.62 7.09
C TYR A 119 17.36 -0.77 6.57
N GLN A 120 17.57 -1.77 5.73
CA GLN A 120 18.91 -2.23 5.32
C GLN A 120 19.76 -2.56 6.56
N ALA A 121 20.95 -1.95 6.69
CA ALA A 121 21.87 -2.15 7.81
C ALA A 121 21.82 -1.00 8.84
N LYS A 122 20.78 -0.15 8.79
CA LYS A 122 20.63 1.02 9.67
C LYS A 122 19.35 0.92 10.49
N THR A 123 19.39 1.53 11.67
CA THR A 123 18.21 1.72 12.52
C THR A 123 17.68 3.14 12.32
N TYR A 124 16.39 3.22 12.01
CA TYR A 124 15.66 4.46 11.84
C TYR A 124 14.55 4.56 12.89
N CYS A 125 14.04 5.76 13.06
CA CYS A 125 12.87 6.05 13.87
C CYS A 125 11.94 7.00 13.10
N VAL A 126 10.63 6.73 13.12
CA VAL A 126 9.64 7.77 12.82
C VAL A 126 9.24 8.42 14.15
N ASP A 127 9.58 9.69 14.33
CA ASP A 127 9.15 10.50 15.47
C ASP A 127 7.85 11.25 15.13
N ALA A 128 6.73 10.76 15.65
CA ALA A 128 5.43 11.40 15.52
C ALA A 128 5.01 12.16 16.80
N THR A 129 5.95 12.59 17.63
CA THR A 129 5.63 13.26 18.91
C THR A 129 4.95 14.61 18.71
N LYS A 130 5.36 15.35 17.68
CA LYS A 130 4.72 16.61 17.30
C LYS A 130 3.26 16.37 16.92
N GLU A 131 2.36 17.16 17.49
CA GLU A 131 0.94 17.10 17.15
C GLU A 131 0.72 17.56 15.71
N THR A 132 0.07 16.71 14.90
CA THR A 132 -0.26 16.97 13.50
C THR A 132 -1.67 16.44 13.20
N SER A 133 -2.19 16.72 12.01
CA SER A 133 -3.46 16.18 11.53
C SER A 133 -3.36 14.73 11.04
N ARG A 134 -2.18 14.11 11.04
CA ARG A 134 -1.95 12.75 10.52
C ARG A 134 -2.51 11.72 11.50
N LEU A 135 -3.29 10.76 11.00
CA LEU A 135 -4.06 9.83 11.82
C LEU A 135 -3.23 8.64 12.33
N GLY A 136 -2.18 8.24 11.60
CA GLY A 136 -1.41 7.02 11.92
C GLY A 136 -0.85 6.97 13.34
N ARG A 137 -0.45 8.14 13.89
CA ARG A 137 0.09 8.27 15.26
C ARG A 137 -0.95 8.06 16.38
N LEU A 138 -2.24 8.02 16.04
CA LEU A 138 -3.35 7.88 17.00
C LEU A 138 -3.93 6.45 17.04
N ILE A 139 -3.37 5.53 16.25
CA ILE A 139 -3.82 4.13 16.23
C ILE A 139 -3.30 3.43 17.48
N ASN A 140 -4.20 2.83 18.25
CA ASN A 140 -3.89 2.26 19.56
C ASN A 140 -3.23 0.88 19.48
N HIS A 141 -2.70 0.44 20.63
CA HIS A 141 -2.07 -0.86 20.78
C HIS A 141 -3.07 -2.01 20.95
N SER A 142 -2.81 -3.12 20.25
CA SER A 142 -3.19 -4.47 20.68
C SER A 142 -2.30 -5.51 20.02
N LYS A 143 -1.88 -6.55 20.76
CA LYS A 143 -1.15 -7.69 20.16
C LYS A 143 -1.97 -8.49 19.17
N ALA A 144 -3.28 -8.54 19.35
CA ALA A 144 -4.23 -9.21 18.46
C ALA A 144 -5.02 -8.20 17.60
N GLY A 145 -4.39 -7.06 17.28
CA GLY A 145 -4.96 -6.02 16.44
C GLY A 145 -5.27 -6.46 15.01
N ASN A 146 -5.89 -5.54 14.27
CA ASN A 146 -6.34 -5.74 12.89
C ASN A 146 -5.45 -5.04 11.85
N CYS A 147 -4.44 -4.31 12.29
CA CYS A 147 -3.40 -3.73 11.46
C CYS A 147 -2.03 -4.34 11.79
N GLN A 148 -1.15 -4.35 10.79
CA GLN A 148 0.27 -4.69 10.95
C GLN A 148 1.13 -3.65 10.25
N THR A 149 2.32 -3.39 10.79
CA THR A 149 3.27 -2.46 10.19
C THR A 149 4.06 -3.13 9.07
N LYS A 150 4.37 -2.35 8.04
CA LYS A 150 5.25 -2.75 6.92
C LYS A 150 6.13 -1.57 6.53
N LEU A 151 7.30 -1.89 5.99
CA LEU A 151 8.17 -0.90 5.35
C LEU A 151 7.83 -0.81 3.86
N HIS A 152 7.65 0.41 3.40
CA HIS A 152 7.35 0.75 2.02
C HIS A 152 8.37 1.79 1.54
N PRO A 153 9.43 1.38 0.81
CA PRO A 153 10.44 2.31 0.35
C PRO A 153 9.95 3.10 -0.88
N ILE A 154 10.17 4.41 -0.88
CA ILE A 154 9.95 5.31 -2.00
C ILE A 154 11.28 6.02 -2.28
N ASP A 155 11.83 5.86 -3.48
CA ASP A 155 13.10 6.53 -3.86
C ASP A 155 14.21 6.33 -2.79
N ASP A 156 14.37 5.07 -2.32
CA ASP A 156 15.26 4.62 -1.24
C ASP A 156 14.98 5.18 0.17
N THR A 157 13.95 6.00 0.35
CA THR A 157 13.49 6.49 1.65
C THR A 157 12.46 5.52 2.24
N PRO A 158 12.69 4.95 3.43
CA PRO A 158 11.74 4.02 4.03
C PRO A 158 10.54 4.74 4.66
N HIS A 159 9.32 4.37 4.27
CA HIS A 159 8.08 4.79 4.93
C HIS A 159 7.50 3.65 5.77
N LEU A 160 7.09 3.96 6.99
CA LEU A 160 6.39 3.01 7.85
C LEU A 160 4.88 3.12 7.59
N ILE A 161 4.28 2.04 7.09
CA ILE A 161 2.85 2.00 6.77
C ILE A 161 2.14 0.96 7.63
N LEU A 162 0.86 1.18 7.88
CA LEU A 162 -0.06 0.19 8.40
C LEU A 162 -0.89 -0.39 7.26
N VAL A 163 -0.97 -1.72 7.25
CA VAL A 163 -1.86 -2.47 6.36
C VAL A 163 -2.79 -3.35 7.16
N ALA A 164 -3.98 -3.62 6.62
CA ALA A 164 -4.94 -4.51 7.26
C ALA A 164 -4.38 -5.95 7.34
N SER A 165 -4.30 -6.54 8.54
CA SER A 165 -3.82 -7.91 8.75
C SER A 165 -4.92 -8.96 8.48
N ARG A 166 -6.18 -8.53 8.56
CA ARG A 166 -7.41 -9.25 8.22
C ARG A 166 -8.40 -8.30 7.55
N ASP A 167 -9.54 -8.80 7.10
CA ASP A 167 -10.66 -7.91 6.74
C ASP A 167 -11.11 -7.14 8.00
N ILE A 168 -11.36 -5.84 7.84
CA ILE A 168 -11.80 -4.91 8.88
C ILE A 168 -13.12 -4.32 8.43
N LYS A 169 -14.10 -4.32 9.32
CA LYS A 169 -15.41 -3.71 9.10
C LYS A 169 -15.41 -2.25 9.53
N ALA A 170 -16.27 -1.46 8.87
CA ALA A 170 -16.61 -0.14 9.37
C ALA A 170 -17.00 -0.22 10.86
N GLU A 171 -16.70 0.83 11.60
CA GLU A 171 -16.88 0.98 13.05
C GLU A 171 -15.96 0.13 13.94
N GLU A 172 -15.04 -0.67 13.39
CA GLU A 172 -13.98 -1.32 14.19
C GLU A 172 -12.87 -0.32 14.58
N GLU A 173 -12.35 -0.43 15.81
CA GLU A 173 -11.12 0.28 16.23
C GLU A 173 -9.93 -0.30 15.45
N LEU A 174 -9.12 0.58 14.85
CA LEU A 174 -7.86 0.19 14.22
C LEU A 174 -6.80 0.04 15.31
N LEU A 175 -6.13 -1.10 15.31
CA LEU A 175 -5.19 -1.50 16.35
C LEU A 175 -3.99 -2.23 15.76
N TYR A 176 -2.79 -1.96 16.28
CA TYR A 176 -1.58 -2.70 15.90
C TYR A 176 -0.69 -3.00 17.10
N ASP A 177 0.26 -3.91 16.89
CA ASP A 177 1.24 -4.26 17.90
C ASP A 177 2.38 -3.23 17.95
N TYR A 178 2.52 -2.51 19.07
CA TYR A 178 3.56 -1.51 19.27
C TYR A 178 4.96 -2.12 19.36
N GLY A 179 5.06 -3.43 19.58
CA GLY A 179 6.34 -4.15 19.57
C GLY A 179 7.22 -3.94 20.79
N ASP A 180 6.94 -2.98 21.68
CA ASP A 180 7.70 -2.81 22.91
C ASP A 180 7.41 -3.95 23.90
N ARG A 181 8.48 -4.64 24.32
CA ARG A 181 8.46 -5.76 25.26
C ARG A 181 9.42 -5.56 26.43
N SER A 182 9.98 -4.37 26.57
CA SER A 182 10.92 -4.08 27.66
C SER A 182 10.20 -4.24 29.01
N LYS A 183 10.92 -4.79 30.01
CA LYS A 183 10.33 -4.99 31.34
C LYS A 183 9.89 -3.68 31.96
N SER A 184 10.67 -2.60 31.79
CA SER A 184 10.35 -1.27 32.28
C SER A 184 9.08 -0.71 31.63
N SER A 185 8.96 -0.78 30.30
CA SER A 185 7.76 -0.29 29.60
C SER A 185 6.53 -1.07 29.98
N ILE A 186 6.62 -2.40 30.11
CA ILE A 186 5.50 -3.24 30.53
C ILE A 186 5.05 -2.95 31.97
N ILE A 187 5.97 -2.58 32.86
CA ILE A 187 5.64 -2.19 34.24
C ILE A 187 4.94 -0.82 34.24
N ALA A 188 5.44 0.15 33.47
CA ALA A 188 4.86 1.48 33.37
C ALA A 188 3.51 1.49 32.61
N HIS A 189 3.38 0.63 31.60
CA HIS A 189 2.23 0.54 30.71
C HIS A 189 1.74 -0.91 30.60
N PRO A 190 1.01 -1.44 31.61
CA PRO A 190 0.59 -2.83 31.66
C PRO A 190 -0.26 -3.30 30.47
N TRP A 191 -0.92 -2.37 29.77
CA TRP A 191 -1.72 -2.65 28.58
C TRP A 191 -0.88 -3.16 27.40
N LEU A 192 0.44 -2.92 27.35
CA LEU A 192 1.36 -3.49 26.35
C LEU A 192 1.43 -5.02 26.37
N LYS A 193 0.88 -5.66 27.41
CA LYS A 193 0.83 -7.12 27.50
C LYS A 193 -0.23 -7.74 26.59
N PHE A 194 -1.23 -6.97 26.15
CA PHE A 194 -2.48 -7.48 25.57
C PHE A 194 -2.73 -7.03 24.14
#